data_AF-A0A9E1GQH0-F1
#
_entry.id   AF-A0A9E1GQH0-F1
#
_cell.length_a   1.000
_cell.length_b   1.000
_cell.length_c   1.000
_cell.angle_alpha   90.00
_cell.angle_beta   90.00
_cell.angle_gamma   90.00
#
_symmetry.space_group_name_H-M   'P 1'
#
loop_
_entity.id
_entity.type
_entity.pdbx_description
1 polymer ?
#
loop_
_entity_poly.entity_id
_entity_poly.type
_entity_poly.pdbx_seq_one_letter_code
_entity_poly.pdbx_strand_id
1 'polypeptide(L)'
;MSGKYGKTKLTTAKILAALFFGVLAFTLHVLLAFGLPLAAFGTDGWNLPLQINGTTVPYPLTFLEGTLINLGVIYLVLLAMIGVTLFLSARMKSPYLVLTVVVPVLFVPMFLSPNGTSGIYNLLVFLTPYKSLVPNFGSYLSYQFGPVVLDAFAVRTVLYAVLALILLPLAGRGFRRHQAA
;
A
#
# COMPACT_ATOMS: atom_id res chain seq x y z
N MET A 1 -20.53 -33.90 13.06
CA MET A 1 -21.02 -32.52 12.85
C MET A 1 -19.92 -31.44 12.97
N SER A 2 -18.70 -31.68 12.46
CA SER A 2 -17.54 -30.77 12.60
C SER A 2 -17.29 -29.85 11.37
N GLY A 3 -18.19 -29.85 10.37
CA GLY A 3 -17.82 -29.47 8.99
C GLY A 3 -18.02 -28.00 8.57
N LYS A 4 -18.88 -27.21 9.23
CA LYS A 4 -19.30 -25.88 8.72
C LYS A 4 -18.69 -24.69 9.50
N TYR A 5 -18.62 -24.81 10.84
CA TYR A 5 -18.05 -23.77 11.70
C TYR A 5 -16.50 -23.79 11.73
N GLY A 6 -15.87 -24.96 11.63
CA GLY A 6 -14.40 -25.08 11.55
C GLY A 6 -13.80 -24.42 10.31
N LYS A 7 -14.44 -24.56 9.14
CA LYS A 7 -13.96 -24.00 7.85
C LYS A 7 -13.99 -22.47 7.83
N THR A 8 -15.03 -21.87 8.40
CA THR A 8 -15.16 -20.41 8.48
C THR A 8 -14.16 -19.81 9.47
N LYS A 9 -13.96 -20.46 10.63
CA LYS A 9 -12.93 -20.05 11.60
C LYS A 9 -11.52 -20.17 11.03
N LEU A 10 -11.20 -21.26 10.32
CA LEU A 10 -9.90 -21.47 9.69
C LEU A 10 -9.59 -20.41 8.62
N THR A 11 -10.57 -20.09 7.76
CA THR A 11 -10.40 -19.06 6.73
C THR A 11 -10.14 -17.68 7.35
N THR A 12 -10.90 -17.34 8.40
CA THR A 12 -10.75 -16.07 9.11
C THR A 12 -9.41 -15.99 9.82
N ALA A 13 -9.00 -17.06 10.51
CA ALA A 13 -7.70 -17.16 11.16
C ALA A 13 -6.55 -17.00 10.16
N LYS A 14 -6.64 -17.59 8.96
CA LYS A 14 -5.63 -17.44 7.90
C LYS A 14 -5.47 -15.98 7.45
N ILE A 15 -6.58 -15.27 7.23
CA ILE A 15 -6.55 -13.85 6.82
C ILE A 15 -5.98 -12.99 7.96
N LEU A 16 -6.45 -13.21 9.20
CA LEU A 16 -5.97 -12.46 10.37
C LEU A 16 -4.49 -12.72 10.64
N ALA A 17 -4.03 -13.97 10.53
CA ALA A 17 -2.62 -14.30 10.69
C ALA A 17 -1.74 -13.62 9.63
N ALA A 18 -2.18 -13.61 8.36
CA ALA A 18 -1.47 -12.93 7.29
C ALA A 18 -1.40 -11.42 7.50
N LEU A 19 -2.51 -10.79 7.93
CA LEU A 19 -2.54 -9.37 8.26
C LEU A 19 -1.65 -9.04 9.45
N PHE A 20 -1.76 -9.81 10.54
CA PHE A 20 -0.98 -9.61 11.75
C PHE A 20 0.51 -9.76 11.48
N PHE A 21 0.91 -10.84 10.80
CA PHE A 21 2.30 -11.07 10.43
C PHE A 21 2.84 -9.96 9.51
N GLY A 22 2.08 -9.61 8.46
CA GLY A 22 2.49 -8.58 7.51
C GLY A 22 2.67 -7.21 8.15
N VAL A 23 1.68 -6.79 8.96
CA VAL A 23 1.75 -5.50 9.68
C VAL A 23 2.90 -5.51 10.68
N LEU A 24 3.04 -6.54 11.51
CA LEU A 24 4.09 -6.60 12.53
C LEU A 24 5.49 -6.60 11.92
N ALA A 25 5.72 -7.42 10.89
CA ALA A 25 7.01 -7.49 10.21
C ALA A 25 7.37 -6.13 9.57
N PHE A 26 6.39 -5.46 8.97
CA PHE A 26 6.60 -4.14 8.39
C PHE A 26 6.79 -3.05 9.46
N THR A 27 6.06 -3.09 10.57
CA THR A 27 6.27 -2.17 11.69
C THR A 27 7.68 -2.31 12.26
N LEU A 28 8.20 -3.53 12.41
CA LEU A 28 9.58 -3.74 12.83
C LEU A 28 10.58 -3.11 11.84
N HIS A 29 10.36 -3.30 10.53
CA HIS A 29 11.18 -2.66 9.50
C HIS A 29 11.13 -1.13 9.60
N VAL A 30 9.94 -0.54 9.79
CA VAL A 30 9.74 0.91 9.95
C VAL A 30 10.47 1.44 11.18
N LEU A 31 10.41 0.73 12.31
CA LEU A 31 11.12 1.11 13.53
C LEU A 31 12.63 1.14 13.32
N LEU A 32 13.20 0.20 12.56
CA LEU A 32 14.62 0.21 12.23
C LEU A 32 14.97 1.31 11.21
N ALA A 33 14.13 1.48 10.18
CA ALA A 33 14.33 2.46 9.13
C ALA A 33 14.30 3.91 9.64
N PHE A 34 13.49 4.20 10.66
CA PHE A 34 13.50 5.50 11.32
C PHE A 34 14.44 5.55 12.53
N GLY A 35 14.49 4.49 13.33
CA GLY A 35 15.24 4.48 14.58
C GLY A 35 16.74 4.66 14.38
N LEU A 36 17.33 4.00 13.38
CA LEU A 36 18.78 4.11 13.12
C LEU A 36 19.18 5.54 12.68
N PRO A 37 18.54 6.17 11.67
CA PRO A 37 18.87 7.54 11.31
C PRO A 37 18.55 8.56 12.41
N LEU A 38 17.40 8.45 13.08
CA LEU A 38 17.04 9.40 14.13
C LEU A 38 17.94 9.30 15.36
N ALA A 39 18.43 8.09 15.70
CA ALA A 39 19.42 7.91 16.76
C ALA A 39 20.79 8.49 16.38
N ALA A 40 21.18 8.42 15.10
CA ALA A 40 22.45 8.93 14.61
C ALA A 40 22.46 10.45 14.39
N PHE A 41 21.35 11.03 13.93
CA PHE A 41 21.28 12.42 13.45
C PHE A 41 20.31 13.32 14.25
N GLY A 42 19.58 12.77 15.22
CA GLY A 42 18.63 13.53 16.06
C GLY A 42 17.24 13.69 15.44
N THR A 43 16.36 14.42 16.14
CA THR A 43 14.94 14.61 15.77
C THR A 43 14.54 16.07 15.59
N ASP A 44 15.47 17.01 15.72
CA ASP A 44 15.17 18.46 15.80
C ASP A 44 14.47 19.02 14.56
N GLY A 45 14.62 18.37 13.39
CA GLY A 45 14.00 18.78 12.14
C GLY A 45 12.51 18.44 11.98
N TRP A 46 11.88 17.76 12.95
CA TRP A 46 10.54 17.18 12.79
C TRP A 46 9.44 18.21 12.52
N ASN A 47 9.50 19.39 13.15
CA ASN A 47 8.50 20.46 13.05
C ASN A 47 8.84 21.51 11.97
N LEU A 48 9.88 21.29 11.18
CA LEU A 48 10.24 22.18 10.09
C LEU A 48 9.28 21.99 8.90
N PRO A 49 8.96 23.06 8.14
CA PRO A 49 8.12 22.97 6.96
C PRO A 49 8.81 22.18 5.83
N LEU A 50 8.07 21.31 5.14
CA LEU A 50 8.58 20.50 4.03
C LEU A 50 9.19 21.33 2.90
N GLN A 51 8.76 22.59 2.73
CA GLN A 51 9.24 23.51 1.71
C GLN A 51 10.73 23.84 1.84
N ILE A 52 11.35 23.58 2.99
CA ILE A 52 12.82 23.67 3.14
C ILE A 52 13.52 22.69 2.20
N ASN A 53 12.90 21.53 1.92
CA ASN A 53 13.41 20.54 0.97
C ASN A 53 13.15 20.93 -0.50
N GLY A 54 12.37 21.97 -0.76
CA GLY A 54 12.06 22.44 -2.10
C GLY A 54 10.90 23.43 -2.11
N THR A 55 11.11 24.61 -2.69
CA THR A 55 10.10 25.68 -2.78
C THR A 55 8.89 25.32 -3.64
N THR A 56 8.99 24.23 -4.41
CA THR A 56 7.93 23.71 -5.28
C THR A 56 6.99 22.72 -4.57
N VAL A 57 7.22 22.39 -3.30
CA VAL A 57 6.34 21.50 -2.53
C VAL A 57 5.00 22.21 -2.26
N PRO A 58 3.85 21.69 -2.76
CA PRO A 58 2.56 22.36 -2.66
C PRO A 58 1.85 22.11 -1.31
N TYR A 59 2.44 21.31 -0.42
CA TYR A 59 1.82 20.87 0.83
C TYR A 59 2.27 21.75 2.02
N PRO A 60 1.34 22.39 2.75
CA PRO A 60 1.66 23.16 3.97
C PRO A 60 1.83 22.23 5.18
N LEU A 61 2.78 21.30 5.09
CA LEU A 61 3.01 20.26 6.09
C LEU A 61 4.42 20.38 6.68
N THR A 62 4.57 19.91 7.91
CA THR A 62 5.87 19.66 8.54
C THR A 62 6.49 18.35 8.04
N PHE A 63 7.79 18.14 8.29
CA PHE A 63 8.46 16.87 7.99
C PHE A 63 7.81 15.69 8.72
N LEU A 64 7.41 15.84 9.98
CA LEU A 64 6.72 14.78 10.70
C LEU A 64 5.39 14.44 10.04
N GLU A 65 4.54 15.43 9.77
CA GLU A 65 3.22 15.21 9.19
C GLU A 65 3.31 14.57 7.80
N GLY A 66 4.18 15.08 6.93
CA GLY A 66 4.43 14.48 5.62
C GLY A 66 4.90 13.03 5.73
N THR A 67 5.82 12.76 6.65
CA THR A 67 6.33 11.41 6.90
C THR A 67 5.22 10.47 7.36
N LEU A 68 4.39 10.89 8.32
CA LEU A 68 3.28 10.09 8.84
C LEU A 68 2.20 9.84 7.78
N ILE A 69 1.86 10.83 6.96
CA ILE A 69 0.92 10.68 5.84
C ILE A 69 1.45 9.65 4.83
N ASN A 70 2.71 9.79 4.41
CA ASN A 70 3.31 8.83 3.47
C ASN A 70 3.40 7.43 4.09
N LEU A 71 3.75 7.32 5.37
CA LEU A 71 3.78 6.05 6.09
C LEU A 71 2.39 5.41 6.14
N GLY A 72 1.34 6.20 6.39
CA GLY A 72 -0.04 5.73 6.35
C GLY A 72 -0.42 5.16 4.98
N VAL A 73 -0.05 5.85 3.89
CA VAL A 73 -0.23 5.33 2.53
C VAL A 73 0.52 4.02 2.34
N ILE A 74 1.76 3.90 2.80
CA ILE A 74 2.54 2.65 2.67
C ILE A 74 1.88 1.49 3.43
N TYR A 75 1.33 1.72 4.63
CA TYR A 75 0.56 0.69 5.34
C TYR A 75 -0.69 0.28 4.57
N LEU A 76 -1.39 1.21 3.92
CA LEU A 76 -2.53 0.87 3.07
C LEU A 76 -2.11 0.05 1.85
N VAL A 77 -1.00 0.40 1.20
CA VAL A 77 -0.40 -0.39 0.12
C VAL A 77 -0.09 -1.81 0.59
N LEU A 78 0.52 -1.95 1.77
CA LEU A 78 0.81 -3.26 2.37
C LEU A 78 -0.46 -4.09 2.56
N LEU A 79 -1.50 -3.51 3.18
CA LEU A 79 -2.78 -4.20 3.41
C LEU A 79 -3.44 -4.63 2.09
N ALA A 80 -3.42 -3.76 1.09
CA ALA A 80 -3.94 -4.07 -0.24
C ALA A 80 -3.14 -5.21 -0.90
N MET A 81 -1.81 -5.20 -0.81
CA MET A 81 -0.97 -6.26 -1.39
C MET A 81 -1.09 -7.59 -0.66
N ILE A 82 -1.30 -7.59 0.66
CA ILE A 82 -1.69 -8.80 1.40
C ILE A 82 -3.04 -9.30 0.86
N GLY A 83 -4.01 -8.41 0.66
CA GLY A 83 -5.31 -8.72 0.06
C GLY A 83 -5.20 -9.34 -1.33
N VAL A 84 -4.42 -8.74 -2.23
CA VAL A 84 -4.13 -9.26 -3.58
C VAL A 84 -3.54 -10.66 -3.49
N THR A 85 -2.50 -10.84 -2.68
CA THR A 85 -1.79 -12.11 -2.54
C THR A 85 -2.71 -13.21 -2.03
N LEU A 86 -3.52 -12.92 -1.00
CA LEU A 86 -4.51 -13.85 -0.46
C LEU A 86 -5.62 -14.17 -1.47
N PHE A 87 -6.09 -13.16 -2.21
CA PHE A 87 -7.12 -13.36 -3.23
C PHE A 87 -6.62 -14.25 -4.37
N LEU A 88 -5.41 -14.01 -4.88
CA LEU A 88 -4.77 -14.86 -5.88
C LEU A 88 -4.52 -16.27 -5.33
N SER A 89 -4.05 -16.39 -4.10
CA SER A 89 -3.86 -17.69 -3.42
C SER A 89 -5.17 -18.48 -3.28
N ALA A 90 -6.32 -17.81 -3.17
CA ALA A 90 -7.63 -18.46 -3.12
C ALA A 90 -8.16 -18.92 -4.49
N ARG A 91 -7.54 -18.47 -5.59
CA ARG A 91 -7.97 -18.73 -6.98
C ARG A 91 -6.98 -19.58 -7.76
N MET A 92 -5.71 -19.58 -7.38
CA MET A 92 -4.64 -20.27 -8.07
C MET A 92 -4.30 -21.59 -7.38
N LYS A 93 -3.90 -22.58 -8.18
CA LYS A 93 -3.60 -23.94 -7.72
C LYS A 93 -2.25 -24.07 -7.01
N SER A 94 -1.36 -23.09 -7.14
CA SER A 94 0.00 -23.15 -6.62
C SER A 94 0.49 -21.78 -6.14
N PRO A 95 1.24 -21.69 -5.01
CA PRO A 95 1.90 -20.47 -4.58
C PRO A 95 2.85 -19.87 -5.62
N TYR A 96 3.48 -20.70 -6.46
CA TYR A 96 4.39 -20.22 -7.50
C TYR A 96 3.68 -19.35 -8.54
N LEU A 97 2.45 -19.71 -8.93
CA LEU A 97 1.64 -18.90 -9.85
C LEU A 97 1.26 -17.56 -9.23
N VAL A 98 1.01 -17.52 -7.92
CA VAL A 98 0.76 -16.27 -7.20
C VAL A 98 1.99 -15.37 -7.27
N LEU A 99 3.17 -15.91 -7.02
CA LEU A 99 4.43 -15.17 -7.11
C LEU A 99 4.69 -14.66 -8.53
N THR A 100 4.45 -15.47 -9.56
CA THR A 100 4.58 -15.06 -10.97
C THR A 100 3.73 -13.83 -11.32
N VAL A 101 2.61 -13.61 -10.61
CA VAL A 101 1.78 -12.41 -10.82
C VAL A 101 2.18 -11.27 -9.89
N VAL A 102 2.39 -11.54 -8.59
CA VAL A 102 2.68 -10.50 -7.59
C VAL A 102 4.05 -9.85 -7.84
N VAL A 103 5.06 -10.61 -8.24
CA VAL A 103 6.41 -10.09 -8.46
C VAL A 103 6.41 -9.03 -9.59
N PRO A 104 5.88 -9.28 -10.80
CA PRO A 104 5.78 -8.23 -11.82
C PRO A 104 4.98 -7.01 -11.36
N VAL A 105 3.87 -7.19 -10.62
CA VAL A 105 3.07 -6.07 -10.11
C VAL A 105 3.89 -5.13 -9.21
N LEU A 106 4.83 -5.68 -8.43
CA LEU A 106 5.71 -4.90 -7.57
C LEU A 106 6.92 -4.33 -8.31
N PHE A 107 7.54 -5.10 -9.20
CA PHE A 107 8.84 -4.74 -9.79
C PHE A 107 8.75 -4.09 -11.16
N VAL A 108 7.77 -4.43 -12.01
CA VAL A 108 7.63 -3.81 -13.34
C VAL A 108 7.48 -2.29 -13.25
N PRO A 109 6.69 -1.72 -12.30
CA PRO A 109 6.58 -0.27 -12.18
C PRO A 109 7.89 0.44 -11.83
N MET A 110 8.89 -0.26 -11.29
CA MET A 110 10.22 0.31 -11.05
C MET A 110 10.87 0.79 -12.34
N PHE A 111 10.62 0.09 -13.46
CA PHE A 111 11.17 0.40 -14.77
C PHE A 111 10.32 1.40 -15.57
N LEU A 112 9.14 1.76 -15.06
CA LEU A 112 8.28 2.76 -15.68
C LEU A 112 8.69 4.15 -15.18
N SER A 113 9.23 4.97 -16.07
CA SER A 113 9.61 6.35 -15.78
C SER A 113 8.49 7.29 -16.20
N PRO A 114 7.84 7.99 -15.25
CA PRO A 114 6.90 9.06 -15.60
C PRO A 114 7.60 10.12 -16.44
N ASN A 115 6.96 10.57 -17.52
CA ASN A 115 7.48 11.60 -18.42
C ASN A 115 6.82 12.97 -18.19
N GLY A 116 6.14 13.12 -17.05
CA GLY A 116 5.43 14.32 -16.62
C GLY A 116 4.50 14.03 -15.45
N THR A 117 3.71 15.02 -15.04
CA THR A 117 2.72 14.89 -13.94
C THR A 117 1.27 14.82 -14.44
N SER A 118 1.06 14.91 -15.76
CA SER A 118 -0.26 14.90 -16.41
C SER A 118 -0.41 13.74 -17.39
N GLY A 119 -1.65 13.44 -17.75
CA GLY A 119 -1.99 12.39 -18.71
C GLY A 119 -2.17 11.01 -18.07
N ILE A 120 -3.05 10.20 -18.66
CA ILE A 120 -3.51 8.92 -18.10
C ILE A 120 -2.33 7.98 -17.79
N TYR A 121 -1.30 7.92 -18.65
CA TYR A 121 -0.12 7.10 -18.40
C TYR A 121 0.57 7.43 -17.07
N ASN A 122 0.92 8.71 -16.86
CA ASN A 122 1.60 9.14 -15.64
C ASN A 122 0.72 8.93 -14.41
N LEU A 123 -0.56 9.32 -14.50
CA LEU A 123 -1.52 9.15 -13.42
C LEU A 123 -1.65 7.68 -13.01
N LEU A 124 -1.69 6.73 -13.95
CA LEU A 124 -1.74 5.30 -13.61
C LEU A 124 -0.42 4.80 -13.02
N VAL A 125 0.72 5.19 -13.59
CA VAL A 125 2.04 4.77 -13.10
C VAL A 125 2.25 5.24 -11.65
N PHE A 126 1.87 6.48 -11.32
CA PHE A 126 2.00 7.01 -9.95
C PHE A 126 1.09 6.35 -8.92
N LEU A 127 0.07 5.63 -9.36
CA LEU A 127 -0.83 4.82 -8.51
C LEU A 127 -0.37 3.38 -8.36
N THR A 128 0.69 2.94 -9.03
CA THR A 128 1.23 1.58 -8.82
C THR A 128 1.79 1.42 -7.40
N PRO A 129 1.83 0.18 -6.87
CA PRO A 129 2.31 -0.07 -5.51
C PRO A 129 3.69 0.53 -5.26
N TYR A 130 4.65 0.26 -6.15
CA TYR A 130 6.02 0.75 -6.02
C TYR A 130 6.11 2.29 -6.03
N LYS A 131 5.47 2.96 -6.99
CA LYS A 131 5.51 4.43 -7.08
C LYS A 131 4.77 5.12 -5.94
N SER A 132 3.83 4.42 -5.28
CA SER A 132 3.10 4.92 -4.12
C SER A 132 3.93 4.89 -2.83
N LEU A 133 5.01 4.12 -2.78
CA LEU A 133 5.96 4.12 -1.65
C LEU A 133 6.82 5.38 -1.62
N VAL A 134 7.01 6.00 -2.78
CA VAL A 134 7.78 7.23 -2.92
C VAL A 134 6.83 8.42 -2.78
N PRO A 135 7.06 9.31 -1.79
CA PRO A 135 6.13 10.39 -1.50
C PRO A 135 6.02 11.41 -2.64
N ASN A 136 7.13 11.73 -3.30
CA ASN A 136 7.20 12.72 -4.37
C ASN A 136 6.56 14.07 -3.98
N PHE A 137 6.87 14.59 -2.77
CA PHE A 137 6.27 15.83 -2.24
C PHE A 137 6.41 17.04 -3.16
N GLY A 138 7.48 17.13 -3.96
CA GLY A 138 7.71 18.23 -4.89
C GLY A 138 7.01 18.09 -6.25
N SER A 139 6.31 17.00 -6.49
CA SER A 139 5.60 16.76 -7.74
C SER A 139 4.18 17.32 -7.65
N TYR A 140 3.81 18.22 -8.57
CA TYR A 140 2.45 18.74 -8.73
C TYR A 140 1.54 17.67 -9.36
N LEU A 141 1.22 16.64 -8.58
CA LEU A 141 0.40 15.51 -8.98
C LEU A 141 -0.99 15.63 -8.36
N SER A 142 -1.98 15.89 -9.20
CA SER A 142 -3.38 15.99 -8.82
C SER A 142 -4.25 15.13 -9.74
N TYR A 143 -5.37 14.65 -9.21
CA TYR A 143 -6.32 13.80 -9.90
C TYR A 143 -7.68 14.47 -9.86
N GLN A 144 -8.22 14.75 -11.04
CA GLN A 144 -9.52 15.38 -11.19
C GLN A 144 -10.60 14.34 -11.49
N PHE A 145 -11.63 14.32 -10.66
CA PHE A 145 -12.84 13.52 -10.81
C PHE A 145 -14.04 14.47 -10.93
N GLY A 146 -14.30 14.95 -12.15
CA GLY A 146 -15.32 15.97 -12.40
C GLY A 146 -14.98 17.28 -11.68
N PRO A 147 -15.80 17.77 -10.73
CA PRO A 147 -15.52 18.98 -9.96
C PRO A 147 -14.57 18.76 -8.77
N VAL A 148 -14.31 17.51 -8.37
CA VAL A 148 -13.47 17.19 -7.21
C VAL A 148 -12.03 17.00 -7.69
N VAL A 149 -11.08 17.72 -7.09
CA VAL A 149 -9.64 17.53 -7.31
C VAL A 149 -9.02 16.98 -6.03
N LEU A 150 -8.36 15.84 -6.14
CA LEU A 150 -7.67 15.18 -5.04
C LEU A 150 -6.17 15.16 -5.30
N ASP A 151 -5.39 15.35 -4.24
CA ASP A 151 -3.94 15.16 -4.31
C ASP A 151 -3.56 13.67 -4.42
N ALA A 152 -2.28 13.42 -4.69
CA ALA A 152 -1.76 12.07 -4.85
C ALA A 152 -1.92 11.20 -3.59
N PHE A 153 -1.73 11.76 -2.40
CA PHE A 153 -1.83 11.02 -1.14
C PHE A 153 -3.29 10.62 -0.86
N ALA A 154 -4.23 11.53 -1.11
CA ALA A 154 -5.66 11.28 -0.98
C ALA A 154 -6.13 10.17 -1.94
N VAL A 155 -5.74 10.22 -3.22
CA VAL A 155 -6.12 9.18 -4.18
C VAL A 155 -5.50 7.83 -3.83
N ARG A 156 -4.21 7.80 -3.46
CA ARG A 156 -3.56 6.56 -3.00
C ARG A 156 -4.28 5.99 -1.77
N THR A 157 -4.62 6.84 -0.80
CA THR A 157 -5.35 6.44 0.41
C THR A 157 -6.68 5.77 0.05
N VAL A 158 -7.50 6.43 -0.77
CA VAL A 158 -8.80 5.89 -1.21
C VAL A 158 -8.61 4.59 -1.99
N LEU A 159 -7.71 4.57 -2.97
CA LEU A 159 -7.45 3.41 -3.83
C LEU A 159 -7.08 2.18 -3.01
N TYR A 160 -6.07 2.29 -2.14
CA TYR A 160 -5.55 1.14 -1.40
C TYR A 160 -6.48 0.71 -0.27
N ALA A 161 -7.18 1.65 0.38
CA ALA A 161 -8.23 1.31 1.34
C ALA A 161 -9.35 0.51 0.66
N VAL A 162 -9.86 0.96 -0.49
CA VAL A 162 -10.91 0.26 -1.24
C VAL A 162 -10.43 -1.11 -1.71
N LEU A 163 -9.20 -1.21 -2.25
CA LEU A 163 -8.63 -2.50 -2.66
C LEU A 163 -8.52 -3.48 -1.48
N ALA A 164 -8.01 -3.05 -0.33
CA ALA A 164 -7.94 -3.90 0.86
C ALA A 164 -9.34 -4.35 1.34
N LEU A 165 -10.29 -3.41 1.41
CA LEU A 165 -11.67 -3.67 1.84
C LEU A 165 -12.42 -4.64 0.92
N ILE A 166 -12.12 -4.65 -0.38
CA ILE A 166 -12.76 -5.56 -1.34
C ILE A 166 -12.04 -6.90 -1.40
N LEU A 167 -10.71 -6.91 -1.50
CA LEU A 167 -9.94 -8.13 -1.75
C LEU A 167 -9.89 -9.07 -0.55
N LEU A 168 -9.83 -8.55 0.68
CA LEU A 168 -9.78 -9.39 1.89
C LEU A 168 -11.06 -10.25 2.05
N PRO A 169 -12.28 -9.70 1.95
CA PRO A 169 -13.50 -10.51 1.95
C PRO A 169 -13.60 -11.46 0.75
N LEU A 170 -13.16 -11.03 -0.44
CA LEU A 170 -13.18 -11.88 -1.64
C LEU A 170 -12.23 -13.07 -1.51
N ALA A 171 -11.04 -12.89 -0.95
CA ALA A 171 -10.12 -13.97 -0.63
C ALA A 171 -10.77 -14.98 0.33
N GLY A 172 -11.42 -14.48 1.38
CA GLY A 172 -12.17 -15.34 2.31
C GLY A 172 -13.29 -16.13 1.65
N ARG A 173 -14.05 -15.51 0.72
CA ARG A 173 -15.06 -16.21 -0.08
C ARG A 173 -14.43 -17.28 -0.99
N GLY A 174 -13.28 -16.99 -1.59
CA GLY A 174 -12.55 -17.92 -2.45
C GLY A 174 -12.08 -19.17 -1.70
N PHE A 175 -11.45 -19.00 -0.54
CA PHE A 175 -10.97 -20.12 0.27
C PHE A 175 -12.10 -21.05 0.74
N ARG A 176 -13.25 -20.48 1.11
CA ARG A 176 -14.43 -21.28 1.49
C ARG A 176 -14.97 -22.15 0.36
N ARG A 177 -14.88 -21.68 -0.90
CA ARG A 177 -15.33 -22.45 -2.06
C ARG A 177 -14.37 -23.59 -2.41
N HIS A 178 -13.06 -23.35 -2.34
CA HIS A 178 -12.05 -24.37 -2.62
C HIS A 178 -12.06 -25.54 -1.62
N GLN A 179 -12.39 -25.29 -0.35
CA GLN A 179 -12.49 -26.36 0.67
C GLN A 179 -13.84 -27.10 0.67
N ALA A 180 -14.73 -26.81 -0.28
CA ALA A 180 -16.03 -27.46 -0.46
C ALA A 180 -16.12 -28.34 -1.72
N ALA A 181 -15.11 -28.26 -2.61
CA ALA A 181 -14.85 -29.20 -3.68
C ALA A 181 -13.84 -30.25 -3.19
#